data_AF-A0A368GG98-F1
#
_entry.id   AF-A0A368GG98-F1
#
_cell.length_a   1.000
_cell.length_b   1.000
_cell.length_c   1.000
_cell.angle_alpha   90.00
_cell.angle_beta   90.00
_cell.angle_gamma   90.00
#
_symmetry.space_group_name_H-M   'P 1'
#
loop_
_entity.id
_entity.type
_entity.pdbx_description
1 polymer ?
#
loop_
_entity_poly.entity_id
_entity_poly.type
_entity_poly.pdbx_seq_one_letter_code
_entity_poly.pdbx_strand_id
1 'polypeptide(L)'
;MTHKYLLLGFYYGQNPRYFEEYLPDVRNILQFSEEMQRNGSEVIDPLMMDHSNSLCIHIRRTDFIERNISTDMMEAVRAANRIARKRDISRFMIFGDDKEFMRNMSQRIVEEGHWKANAALVSEFDEYMDLYAASRMCKAFLITAVTSSFGWWLAFFIPDQNAVYYFSDTRKHGDKTPSKELFLKSWHQYSG
;
A
#
# COMPACT_ATOMS: atom_id res chain seq x y z
N MET A 1 -16.92 -26.89 12.95
CA MET A 1 -16.01 -27.29 11.84
C MET A 1 -14.62 -26.75 12.17
N THR A 2 -13.58 -27.59 12.14
CA THR A 2 -12.19 -27.12 12.27
C THR A 2 -11.73 -26.63 10.90
N HIS A 3 -11.60 -25.31 10.75
CA HIS A 3 -11.01 -24.73 9.54
C HIS A 3 -9.56 -25.23 9.42
N LYS A 4 -9.26 -25.89 8.30
CA LYS A 4 -7.89 -26.25 7.94
C LYS A 4 -7.31 -25.09 7.15
N TYR A 5 -6.22 -24.51 7.63
CA TYR A 5 -5.50 -23.46 6.94
C TYR A 5 -4.07 -23.93 6.66
N LEU A 6 -3.51 -23.43 5.56
CA LEU A 6 -2.11 -23.63 5.21
C LEU A 6 -1.30 -22.48 5.82
N LEU A 7 -0.43 -22.78 6.79
CA LEU A 7 0.52 -21.80 7.31
C LEU A 7 1.75 -21.78 6.41
N LEU A 8 1.94 -20.70 5.67
CA LEU A 8 3.07 -20.53 4.77
C LEU A 8 4.19 -19.73 5.46
N GLY A 9 5.43 -20.23 5.38
CA GLY A 9 6.61 -19.48 5.79
C GLY A 9 6.87 -18.33 4.83
N PHE A 10 6.41 -17.13 5.16
CA PHE A 10 6.44 -15.95 4.28
C PHE A 10 7.75 -15.15 4.32
N TYR A 11 8.84 -15.73 4.80
CA TYR A 11 10.13 -15.05 4.97
C TYR A 11 10.64 -14.40 3.66
N TYR A 12 10.49 -15.11 2.54
CA TYR A 12 10.78 -14.62 1.18
C TYR A 12 9.53 -14.23 0.39
N GLY A 13 8.36 -14.09 1.03
CA GLY A 13 7.07 -13.83 0.37
C GLY A 13 6.97 -12.47 -0.31
N GLN A 14 8.02 -11.64 -0.25
CA GLN A 14 8.13 -10.39 -0.99
C GLN A 14 8.95 -10.53 -2.28
N ASN A 15 9.69 -11.64 -2.47
CA ASN A 15 10.59 -11.79 -3.62
C ASN A 15 9.81 -12.40 -4.81
N PRO A 16 9.49 -11.61 -5.84
CA PRO A 16 8.69 -12.07 -6.97
C PRO A 16 9.37 -13.17 -7.79
N ARG A 17 10.69 -13.33 -7.72
CA ARG A 17 11.41 -14.37 -8.47
C ARG A 17 10.94 -15.79 -8.15
N TYR A 18 10.31 -16.01 -6.99
CA TYR A 18 9.74 -17.30 -6.62
C TYR A 18 8.39 -17.61 -7.29
N PHE A 19 7.66 -16.60 -7.77
CA PHE A 19 6.27 -16.77 -8.21
C PHE A 19 5.86 -15.91 -9.42
N GLU A 20 6.77 -15.14 -10.01
CA GLU A 20 6.46 -14.24 -11.13
C GLU A 20 5.85 -15.00 -12.33
N GLU A 21 6.36 -16.20 -12.62
CA GLU A 21 5.82 -17.09 -13.67
C GLU A 21 4.43 -17.64 -13.35
N TYR A 22 4.06 -17.67 -12.06
CA TYR A 22 2.79 -18.19 -11.55
C TYR A 22 1.85 -17.08 -11.08
N LEU A 23 2.08 -15.83 -11.49
CA LEU A 23 1.23 -14.70 -11.07
C LEU A 23 -0.27 -14.93 -11.29
N PRO A 24 -0.73 -15.52 -12.41
CA PRO A 24 -2.14 -15.85 -12.57
C PRO A 24 -2.67 -16.80 -11.49
N ASP A 25 -1.91 -17.86 -11.17
CA ASP A 25 -2.29 -18.84 -10.15
C ASP A 25 -2.25 -18.23 -8.74
N VAL A 26 -1.22 -17.46 -8.42
CA VAL A 26 -1.11 -16.76 -7.14
C VAL A 26 -2.28 -15.79 -6.96
N ARG A 27 -2.66 -15.03 -8.00
CA ARG A 27 -3.83 -14.15 -7.95
C ARG A 27 -5.13 -14.92 -7.76
N ASN A 28 -5.25 -16.10 -8.36
CA ASN A 28 -6.42 -16.95 -8.18
C ASN A 28 -6.51 -17.54 -6.77
N ILE A 29 -5.38 -17.97 -6.20
CA ILE A 29 -5.31 -18.53 -4.84
C ILE A 29 -5.57 -17.45 -3.78
N LEU A 30 -5.07 -16.24 -3.99
CA LEU A 30 -5.15 -15.15 -3.01
C LEU A 30 -6.42 -14.29 -3.15
N GLN A 31 -7.49 -14.82 -3.75
CA GLN A 31 -8.78 -14.11 -3.76
C GLN A 31 -9.36 -13.98 -2.34
N PHE A 32 -10.03 -12.86 -2.07
CA PHE A 32 -10.74 -12.68 -0.81
C PHE A 32 -11.90 -13.66 -0.69
N SER A 33 -12.07 -14.27 0.49
CA SER A 33 -13.18 -15.18 0.76
C SER A 33 -14.53 -14.46 0.60
N GLU A 34 -15.60 -15.22 0.33
CA GLU A 34 -16.94 -14.64 0.26
C GLU A 34 -17.35 -13.94 1.56
N GLU A 35 -16.89 -14.45 2.71
CA GLU A 35 -17.12 -13.83 4.01
C GLU A 35 -16.44 -12.45 4.10
N MET A 36 -15.18 -12.35 3.68
CA MET A 36 -14.46 -11.07 3.64
C MET A 36 -15.11 -10.12 2.63
N GLN A 37 -15.55 -10.62 1.48
CA GLN A 37 -16.26 -9.78 0.51
C GLN A 37 -17.56 -9.21 1.09
N ARG A 38 -18.37 -10.03 1.78
CA ARG A 38 -19.61 -9.57 2.43
C ARG A 38 -19.33 -8.58 3.56
N ASN A 39 -18.58 -9.00 4.57
CA ASN A 39 -18.34 -8.21 5.77
C ASN A 39 -17.49 -6.96 5.45
N GLY A 40 -16.52 -7.09 4.55
CA GLY A 40 -15.70 -5.98 4.09
C GLY A 40 -16.50 -4.97 3.28
N SER A 41 -17.40 -5.40 2.40
CA SER A 41 -18.23 -4.45 1.64
C SER A 41 -19.18 -3.64 2.52
N GLU A 42 -19.72 -4.23 3.60
CA GLU A 42 -20.53 -3.47 4.57
C GLU A 42 -19.78 -2.27 5.16
N VAL A 43 -18.46 -2.39 5.34
CA VAL A 43 -17.60 -1.33 5.90
C VAL A 43 -17.03 -0.42 4.82
N ILE A 44 -16.63 -0.96 3.68
CA ILE A 44 -15.88 -0.25 2.63
C ILE A 44 -16.80 0.48 1.65
N ASP A 45 -17.98 -0.06 1.32
CA ASP A 45 -18.88 0.53 0.33
C ASP A 45 -19.34 1.96 0.70
N PRO A 46 -19.63 2.30 1.98
CA PRO A 46 -19.90 3.68 2.37
C PRO A 46 -18.72 4.63 2.09
N LEU A 47 -17.48 4.19 2.29
CA LEU A 47 -16.28 4.99 2.05
C LEU A 47 -16.01 5.19 0.55
N MET A 48 -16.43 4.23 -0.29
CA MET A 48 -16.26 4.29 -1.74
C MET A 48 -17.02 5.46 -2.39
N MET A 49 -18.07 5.98 -1.75
CA MET A 49 -18.80 7.16 -2.25
C MET A 49 -17.90 8.38 -2.39
N ASP A 50 -16.97 8.57 -1.45
CA ASP A 50 -16.07 9.73 -1.42
C ASP A 50 -14.62 9.40 -1.78
N HIS A 51 -14.17 8.18 -1.51
CA HIS A 51 -12.77 7.76 -1.59
C HIS A 51 -12.51 6.62 -2.58
N SER A 52 -13.47 6.31 -3.46
CA SER A 52 -13.15 5.47 -4.62
C SER A 52 -12.06 6.10 -5.48
N ASN A 53 -11.27 5.24 -6.14
CA ASN A 53 -10.17 5.65 -7.01
C ASN A 53 -9.09 6.51 -6.33
N SER A 54 -8.83 6.25 -5.05
CA SER A 54 -7.80 6.97 -4.28
C SER A 54 -6.39 6.60 -4.72
N LEU A 55 -5.46 7.53 -4.52
CA LEU A 55 -4.03 7.21 -4.45
C LEU A 55 -3.76 6.71 -3.04
N CYS A 56 -3.43 5.44 -2.95
CA CYS A 56 -3.10 4.81 -1.68
C CYS A 56 -1.62 4.95 -1.36
N ILE A 57 -1.30 5.10 -0.08
CA ILE A 57 0.06 5.32 0.40
C ILE A 57 0.28 4.37 1.57
N HIS A 58 1.34 3.56 1.53
CA HIS A 58 1.72 2.75 2.68
C HIS A 58 3.00 3.27 3.32
N ILE A 59 2.90 3.61 4.61
CA ILE A 59 4.02 4.00 5.47
C ILE A 59 4.38 2.88 6.44
N ARG A 60 5.64 2.86 6.89
CA ARG A 60 6.10 2.02 8.01
C ARG A 60 7.06 2.83 8.87
N ARG A 61 6.77 2.94 10.16
CA ARG A 61 7.56 3.77 11.08
C ARG A 61 8.03 3.03 12.31
N THR A 62 7.17 2.40 13.09
CA THR A 62 7.44 1.98 14.47
C THR A 62 8.84 1.35 14.66
N ASP A 63 9.00 0.08 14.30
CA ASP A 63 10.28 -0.63 14.35
C ASP A 63 11.29 -0.15 13.29
N PHE A 64 10.83 0.60 12.28
CA PHE A 64 11.64 1.14 11.19
C PHE A 64 12.42 2.41 11.60
N ILE A 65 11.97 3.14 12.62
CA ILE A 65 12.66 4.31 13.17
C ILE A 65 13.99 3.88 13.79
N GLU A 66 13.98 2.85 14.65
CA GLU A 66 15.18 2.32 15.29
C GLU A 66 16.21 1.79 14.28
N ARG A 67 15.73 1.34 13.12
CA ARG A 67 16.53 0.83 12.00
C ARG A 67 16.97 1.92 11.01
N ASN A 68 16.56 3.17 11.22
CA ASN A 68 16.81 4.30 10.32
C ASN A 68 16.36 4.06 8.87
N ILE A 69 15.26 3.33 8.69
CA ILE A 69 14.65 2.99 7.38
C ILE A 69 13.19 3.44 7.28
N SER A 70 12.73 4.26 8.22
CA SER A 70 11.36 4.77 8.25
C SER A 70 11.07 5.68 7.06
N THR A 71 9.78 5.85 6.80
CA THR A 71 9.27 6.78 5.78
C THR A 71 9.60 8.23 6.14
N ASP A 72 10.19 8.95 5.19
CA ASP A 72 10.31 10.41 5.26
C ASP A 72 8.97 11.09 4.94
N MET A 73 8.54 12.02 5.80
CA MET A 73 7.25 12.69 5.67
C MET A 73 7.13 13.50 4.39
N MET A 74 8.08 14.42 4.16
CA MET A 74 7.94 15.43 3.11
C MET A 74 8.25 14.86 1.74
N GLU A 75 9.16 13.88 1.66
CA GLU A 75 9.38 13.10 0.45
C GLU A 75 8.10 12.34 0.04
N ALA A 76 7.47 11.61 0.98
CA ALA A 76 6.21 10.90 0.76
C ALA A 76 5.08 11.83 0.31
N VAL A 77 4.88 12.96 1.00
CA VAL A 77 3.86 13.96 0.67
C VAL A 77 4.05 14.52 -0.74
N ARG A 78 5.29 14.92 -1.10
CA ARG A 78 5.59 15.48 -2.43
C ARG A 78 5.40 14.44 -3.53
N ALA A 79 5.82 13.19 -3.29
CA ALA A 79 5.64 12.12 -4.26
C ALA A 79 4.16 11.79 -4.48
N ALA A 80 3.39 11.66 -3.39
CA ALA A 80 1.97 11.41 -3.46
C ALA A 80 1.25 12.50 -4.27
N ASN A 81 1.51 13.77 -3.97
CA ASN A 81 0.91 14.90 -4.69
C ASN A 81 1.29 14.94 -6.18
N ARG A 82 2.54 14.62 -6.55
CA ARG A 82 2.95 14.54 -7.96
C ARG A 82 2.29 13.39 -8.70
N ILE A 83 2.25 12.19 -8.10
CA ILE A 83 1.60 11.02 -8.70
C ILE A 83 0.10 11.31 -8.88
N ALA A 84 -0.55 11.86 -7.86
CA ALA A 84 -1.96 12.20 -7.89
C ALA A 84 -2.31 13.16 -9.04
N ARG A 85 -1.54 14.25 -9.21
CA ARG A 85 -1.72 15.18 -10.35
C ARG A 85 -1.49 14.50 -11.71
N LYS A 86 -0.44 13.68 -11.83
CA LYS A 86 -0.10 12.99 -13.09
C LYS A 86 -1.16 11.97 -13.51
N ARG A 87 -1.86 11.37 -12.54
CA ARG A 87 -2.86 10.31 -12.76
C ARG A 87 -4.31 10.80 -12.67
N ASP A 88 -4.50 12.12 -12.52
CA ASP A 88 -5.81 12.73 -12.29
C ASP A 88 -6.58 12.04 -11.15
N ILE A 89 -5.96 12.08 -9.97
CA ILE A 89 -6.49 11.52 -8.72
C ILE A 89 -6.54 12.66 -7.69
N SER A 90 -7.66 12.81 -7.00
CA SER A 90 -7.88 13.87 -6.01
C SER A 90 -8.19 13.35 -4.60
N ARG A 91 -8.18 12.03 -4.41
CA ARG A 91 -8.45 11.35 -3.14
C ARG A 91 -7.26 10.50 -2.73
N PHE A 92 -7.04 10.39 -1.43
CA PHE A 92 -5.92 9.67 -0.85
C PHE A 92 -6.39 8.75 0.25
N MET A 93 -5.74 7.60 0.37
CA MET A 93 -5.90 6.70 1.52
C MET A 93 -4.53 6.30 2.07
N ILE A 94 -4.34 6.41 3.36
CA ILE A 94 -3.05 6.16 4.02
C ILE A 94 -3.16 4.90 4.88
N PHE A 95 -2.26 3.95 4.62
CA PHE A 95 -2.07 2.70 5.36
C PHE A 95 -0.75 2.74 6.12
N GLY A 96 -0.68 2.09 7.28
CA GLY A 96 0.56 2.02 8.06
C GLY A 96 0.33 1.77 9.55
N ASP A 97 1.42 1.84 10.30
CA ASP A 97 1.54 1.41 11.70
C ASP A 97 1.63 2.56 12.72
N ASP A 98 1.63 3.82 12.26
CA ASP A 98 1.80 5.00 13.11
C ASP A 98 0.69 6.02 12.82
N LYS A 99 -0.40 5.95 13.62
CA LYS A 99 -1.62 6.76 13.39
C LYS A 99 -1.38 8.25 13.51
N GLU A 100 -0.50 8.70 14.41
CA GLU A 100 -0.18 10.11 14.56
C GLU A 100 0.55 10.61 13.31
N PHE A 101 1.55 9.87 12.84
CA PHE A 101 2.26 10.21 11.62
C PHE A 101 1.33 10.21 10.40
N MET A 102 0.43 9.23 10.28
CA MET A 102 -0.53 9.17 9.18
C MET A 102 -1.49 10.37 9.18
N ARG A 103 -1.95 10.82 10.35
CA ARG A 103 -2.80 12.02 10.48
C ARG A 103 -2.03 13.30 10.12
N ASN A 104 -0.78 13.41 10.54
CA ASN A 104 0.07 14.53 10.14
C ASN A 104 0.33 14.51 8.62
N MET A 105 0.55 13.32 8.04
CA MET A 105 0.72 13.15 6.60
C MET A 105 -0.54 13.55 5.83
N SER A 106 -1.74 13.18 6.29
CA SER A 106 -3.00 13.54 5.61
C SER A 106 -3.18 15.06 5.54
N GLN A 107 -2.89 15.78 6.64
CA GLN A 107 -2.90 17.24 6.68
C GLN A 107 -1.89 17.85 5.69
N ARG A 108 -0.64 17.37 5.68
CA ARG A 108 0.41 17.86 4.78
C ARG A 108 0.11 17.59 3.31
N ILE A 109 -0.47 16.43 2.98
CA ILE A 109 -0.92 16.14 1.61
C ILE A 109 -1.91 17.20 1.14
N VAL A 110 -2.92 17.50 1.97
CA VAL A 110 -3.96 18.49 1.66
C VAL A 110 -3.37 19.89 1.52
N GLU A 111 -2.56 20.32 2.48
CA GLU A 111 -1.94 21.66 2.51
C GLU A 111 -1.03 21.90 1.31
N GLU A 112 -0.03 21.03 1.10
CA GLU A 112 0.97 21.15 0.03
C GLU A 112 0.35 20.91 -1.36
N GLY A 113 -0.70 20.10 -1.42
CA GLY A 113 -1.41 19.76 -2.65
C GLY A 113 -2.51 20.76 -3.02
N HIS A 114 -2.89 21.65 -2.10
CA HIS A 114 -4.08 22.51 -2.21
C HIS A 114 -5.35 21.71 -2.53
N TRP A 115 -5.52 20.55 -1.88
CA TRP A 115 -6.71 19.70 -2.06
C TRP A 115 -7.85 20.14 -1.14
N LYS A 116 -9.04 19.55 -1.34
CA LYS A 116 -10.15 19.71 -0.40
C LYS A 116 -9.76 19.14 0.98
N ALA A 117 -10.28 19.73 2.05
CA ALA A 117 -9.98 19.31 3.43
C ALA A 117 -10.24 17.81 3.70
N ASN A 118 -11.23 17.22 3.03
CA ASN A 118 -11.56 15.79 3.13
C ASN A 118 -10.91 14.93 2.04
N ALA A 119 -9.84 15.38 1.38
CA ALA A 119 -9.21 14.62 0.29
C ALA A 119 -8.48 13.38 0.78
N ALA A 120 -7.98 13.36 2.02
CA ALA A 120 -7.15 12.28 2.55
C ALA A 120 -7.82 11.55 3.72
N LEU A 121 -7.89 10.22 3.63
CA LEU A 121 -8.39 9.32 4.65
C LEU A 121 -7.23 8.51 5.26
N VAL A 122 -7.25 8.35 6.58
CA VAL A 122 -6.31 7.50 7.33
C VAL A 122 -7.03 6.18 7.61
N SER A 123 -6.43 5.05 7.24
CA SER A 123 -7.00 3.75 7.61
C SER A 123 -6.97 3.57 9.12
N GLU A 124 -8.07 3.09 9.69
CA GLU A 124 -8.21 2.67 11.10
C GLU A 124 -8.57 1.18 11.19
N PHE A 125 -8.39 0.44 10.09
CA PHE A 125 -8.74 -0.98 9.99
C PHE A 125 -7.64 -1.92 10.49
N ASP A 126 -8.00 -3.20 10.65
CA ASP A 126 -7.03 -4.28 10.82
C ASP A 126 -6.34 -4.63 9.48
N GLU A 127 -5.30 -5.47 9.55
CA GLU A 127 -4.46 -5.77 8.40
C GLU A 127 -5.22 -6.48 7.27
N TYR A 128 -6.20 -7.33 7.58
CA TYR A 128 -6.95 -8.08 6.57
C TYR A 128 -7.93 -7.16 5.83
N MET A 129 -8.59 -6.28 6.59
CA MET A 129 -9.48 -5.28 6.03
C MET A 129 -8.72 -4.20 5.26
N ASP A 130 -7.49 -3.87 5.65
CA ASP A 130 -6.60 -3.00 4.86
C ASP A 130 -6.29 -3.60 3.48
N LEU A 131 -6.00 -4.91 3.41
CA LEU A 131 -5.80 -5.60 2.11
C LEU A 131 -7.07 -5.53 1.26
N TYR A 132 -8.23 -5.75 1.86
CA TYR A 132 -9.52 -5.66 1.17
C TYR A 132 -9.79 -4.22 0.70
N ALA A 133 -9.63 -3.22 1.57
CA ALA A 133 -9.77 -1.80 1.24
C ALA A 133 -8.84 -1.40 0.09
N ALA A 134 -7.59 -1.87 0.11
CA ALA A 134 -6.64 -1.59 -0.97
C ALA A 134 -7.12 -2.14 -2.32
N SER A 135 -7.70 -3.35 -2.34
CA SER A 135 -8.24 -3.97 -3.55
C SER A 135 -9.46 -3.25 -4.14
N ARG A 136 -10.20 -2.50 -3.31
CA ARG A 136 -11.45 -1.84 -3.68
C ARG A 136 -11.28 -0.35 -3.97
N MET A 137 -10.47 0.34 -3.17
CA MET A 137 -10.41 1.80 -3.13
C MET A 137 -9.26 2.38 -3.94
N CYS A 138 -8.17 1.63 -4.13
CA CYS A 138 -6.94 2.16 -4.72
C CYS A 138 -6.96 2.11 -6.25
N LYS A 139 -6.85 3.28 -6.89
CA LYS A 139 -6.57 3.41 -8.34
C LYS A 139 -5.07 3.42 -8.62
N ALA A 140 -4.27 3.90 -7.67
CA ALA A 140 -2.82 3.90 -7.71
C ALA A 140 -2.28 3.67 -6.30
N PHE A 141 -1.01 3.26 -6.18
CA PHE A 141 -0.41 2.95 -4.88
C PHE A 141 1.04 3.42 -4.80
N LEU A 142 1.41 4.01 -3.66
CA LEU A 142 2.77 4.44 -3.35
C LEU A 142 3.31 3.69 -2.13
N ILE A 143 4.36 2.90 -2.34
CA ILE A 143 5.11 2.20 -1.30
C ILE A 143 6.27 3.08 -0.86
N THR A 144 6.19 3.71 0.31
CA THR A 144 7.27 4.56 0.84
C THR A 144 8.27 3.75 1.67
N ALA A 145 7.82 2.66 2.30
CA ALA A 145 8.65 1.74 3.07
C ALA A 145 8.87 0.43 2.30
N VAL A 146 9.86 0.43 1.40
CA VAL A 146 10.06 -0.63 0.39
C VAL A 146 10.40 -2.02 0.93
N THR A 147 10.89 -2.14 2.15
CA THR A 147 11.19 -3.44 2.78
C THR A 147 10.02 -4.00 3.59
N SER A 148 8.91 -3.27 3.68
CA SER A 148 7.67 -3.76 4.28
C SER A 148 7.00 -4.78 3.36
N SER A 149 6.93 -6.03 3.80
CA SER A 149 6.15 -7.06 3.12
C SER A 149 4.67 -6.72 3.11
N PHE A 150 4.15 -6.09 4.17
CA PHE A 150 2.75 -5.68 4.24
C PHE A 150 2.40 -4.64 3.16
N GLY A 151 3.23 -3.60 3.01
CA GLY A 151 3.06 -2.59 1.96
C GLY A 151 3.17 -3.17 0.55
N TRP A 152 4.04 -4.16 0.36
CA TRP A 152 4.15 -4.90 -0.89
C TRP A 152 2.85 -5.66 -1.21
N TRP A 153 2.29 -6.38 -0.24
CA TRP A 153 1.05 -7.14 -0.45
C TRP A 153 -0.19 -6.25 -0.62
N LEU A 154 -0.27 -5.10 0.06
CA LEU A 154 -1.30 -4.09 -0.24
C LEU A 154 -1.26 -3.66 -1.71
N ALA A 155 -0.08 -3.34 -2.22
CA ALA A 155 0.10 -2.96 -3.62
C ALA A 155 -0.21 -4.11 -4.60
N PHE A 156 0.07 -5.36 -4.23
CA PHE A 156 -0.27 -6.54 -5.03
C PHE A 156 -1.78 -6.70 -5.25
N PHE A 157 -2.59 -6.32 -4.27
CA PHE A 157 -4.05 -6.46 -4.31
C PHE A 157 -4.78 -5.36 -5.08
N ILE A 158 -4.14 -4.23 -5.39
CA ILE A 158 -4.83 -3.19 -6.17
C ILE A 158 -5.12 -3.66 -7.60
N PRO A 159 -6.20 -3.21 -8.25
CA PRO A 159 -6.54 -3.64 -9.60
C PRO A 159 -5.50 -3.26 -10.68
N ASP A 160 -5.03 -2.01 -10.68
CA ASP A 160 -4.10 -1.51 -11.71
C ASP A 160 -2.63 -1.67 -11.28
N GLN A 161 -2.04 -2.80 -11.66
CA GLN A 161 -0.63 -3.10 -11.39
C GLN A 161 0.37 -2.27 -12.20
N ASN A 162 -0.08 -1.42 -13.13
CA ASN A 162 0.75 -0.41 -13.81
C ASN A 162 0.67 0.97 -13.12
N ALA A 163 -0.05 1.07 -12.00
CA ALA A 163 -0.18 2.28 -11.20
C ALA A 163 0.42 2.12 -9.80
N VAL A 164 1.35 1.16 -9.63
CA VAL A 164 2.13 0.98 -8.41
C VAL A 164 3.47 1.71 -8.53
N TYR A 165 3.79 2.49 -7.50
CA TYR A 165 5.01 3.27 -7.36
C TYR A 165 5.74 2.88 -6.07
N TYR A 166 7.07 2.90 -6.09
CA TYR A 166 7.89 2.64 -4.90
C TYR A 166 9.08 3.58 -4.81
N PHE A 167 9.52 3.89 -3.59
CA PHE A 167 10.69 4.74 -3.34
C PHE A 167 12.02 4.07 -3.68
N SER A 168 13.01 4.90 -4.04
CA SER A 168 14.38 4.45 -4.26
C SER A 168 15.15 4.41 -2.94
N ASP A 169 14.84 3.46 -2.08
CA ASP A 169 15.58 3.26 -0.83
C ASP A 169 16.62 2.15 -0.99
N THR A 170 17.88 2.42 -0.66
CA THR A 170 18.98 1.44 -0.71
C THR A 170 19.45 1.02 0.69
N ARG A 171 18.81 1.49 1.75
CA ARG A 171 19.19 1.18 3.13
C ARG A 171 18.90 -0.29 3.44
N LYS A 172 19.87 -0.96 4.05
CA LYS A 172 19.77 -2.38 4.41
C LYS A 172 18.82 -2.56 5.60
N HIS A 173 17.88 -3.49 5.47
CA HIS A 173 16.95 -3.89 6.51
C HIS A 173 17.16 -5.37 6.84
N GLY A 174 18.02 -5.64 7.83
CA GLY A 174 18.42 -7.02 8.15
C GLY A 174 19.08 -7.67 6.93
N ASP A 175 18.48 -8.75 6.46
CA ASP A 175 18.87 -9.57 5.31
C ASP A 175 18.47 -8.93 3.98
N LYS A 176 17.54 -7.96 4.01
CA LYS A 176 16.97 -7.34 2.82
C LYS A 176 17.76 -6.09 2.43
N THR A 177 18.25 -6.06 1.19
CA THR A 177 18.71 -4.83 0.54
C THR A 177 17.75 -4.57 -0.61
N PRO A 178 16.96 -3.49 -0.60
CA PRO A 178 16.01 -3.25 -1.67
C PRO A 178 16.73 -3.11 -3.01
N SER A 179 16.21 -3.80 -4.00
CA SER A 179 16.63 -3.67 -5.39
C SER A 179 15.39 -3.74 -6.26
N LYS A 180 15.53 -3.46 -7.56
CA LYS A 180 14.43 -3.61 -8.52
C LYS A 180 13.86 -5.03 -8.53
N GLU A 181 14.64 -6.04 -8.13
CA GLU A 181 14.19 -7.43 -8.07
C GLU A 181 13.16 -7.70 -6.96
N LEU A 182 13.01 -6.79 -6.00
CA LEU A 182 12.01 -6.93 -4.93
C LEU A 182 10.60 -6.57 -5.40
N PHE A 183 10.42 -6.08 -6.63
CA PHE A 183 9.15 -5.56 -7.12
C PHE A 183 8.74 -6.24 -8.42
N LEU A 184 7.44 -6.26 -8.70
CA LEU A 184 6.93 -6.77 -9.97
C LEU A 184 7.41 -5.88 -11.13
N LYS A 185 7.64 -6.48 -12.30
CA LYS A 185 8.09 -5.77 -13.51
C LYS A 185 7.20 -4.60 -13.92
N SER A 186 5.89 -4.67 -13.64
CA SER A 186 4.94 -3.61 -13.95
C SER A 186 5.01 -2.41 -13.00
N TRP A 187 5.71 -2.54 -11.87
CA TRP A 187 5.78 -1.50 -10.84
C TRP A 187 6.91 -0.52 -11.14
N HIS A 188 6.68 0.74 -10.78
CA HIS A 188 7.54 1.84 -11.16
C HIS A 188 8.33 2.40 -9.98
N GLN A 189 9.66 2.45 -10.10
CA GLN A 189 10.48 3.24 -9.19
C GLN A 189 10.12 4.71 -9.37
N TYR A 190 9.72 5.38 -8.28
CA TYR A 190 9.44 6.81 -8.31
C TYR A 190 10.74 7.59 -8.50
N SER A 191 10.75 8.46 -9.51
CA SER A 191 11.78 9.48 -9.74
C SER A 191 11.07 10.82 -9.81
N GLY A 192 11.53 11.77 -8.99
CA GLY A 192 10.86 13.05 -8.71
C GLY A 192 10.84 14.04 -9.86
#